data_AF-A0A963GYK5-F1
#
_entry.id   AF-A0A963GYK5-F1
#
_cell.length_a   1.000
_cell.length_b   1.000
_cell.length_c   1.000
_cell.angle_alpha   90.00
_cell.angle_beta   90.00
_cell.angle_gamma   90.00
#
_symmetry.space_group_name_H-M   'P 1'
#
loop_
_entity.id
_entity.type
_entity.pdbx_description
1 polymer ?
#
loop_
_entity_poly.entity_id
_entity_poly.type
_entity_poly.pdbx_seq_one_letter_code
_entity_poly.pdbx_strand_id
1 'polypeptide(L)'
;MNKKTISPTSSDLDEAPIWTDDDFKHAVQRVGLKPLSQKKQKINITLDPDVVAWFKQQAGGRGYQTLINAALREAMQKKKIEETIRQVIREELHSS
;
A
#
# COMPACT_ATOMS: atom_id res chain seq x y z
N MET A 1 -40.30 -13.74 -9.86
CA MET A 1 -40.41 -15.06 -10.52
C MET A 1 -39.40 -16.01 -9.89
N ASN A 2 -39.84 -16.98 -9.08
CA ASN A 2 -39.03 -18.16 -8.70
C ASN A 2 -38.68 -18.96 -9.95
N LYS A 3 -37.48 -19.57 -10.07
CA LYS A 3 -37.24 -21.00 -10.43
C LYS A 3 -35.82 -21.49 -10.05
N LYS A 4 -35.80 -22.48 -9.14
CA LYS A 4 -34.94 -23.69 -9.08
C LYS A 4 -33.50 -23.60 -8.51
N THR A 5 -33.41 -24.11 -7.29
CA THR A 5 -32.42 -25.11 -6.84
C THR A 5 -32.15 -26.17 -7.91
N ILE A 6 -30.88 -26.34 -8.30
CA ILE A 6 -30.35 -27.62 -8.81
C ILE A 6 -28.87 -27.67 -8.43
N SER A 7 -28.54 -28.44 -7.39
CA SER A 7 -27.24 -29.09 -7.31
C SER A 7 -27.35 -30.43 -8.02
N PRO A 8 -26.47 -30.69 -8.99
CA PRO A 8 -25.85 -31.97 -9.11
C PRO A 8 -24.38 -31.76 -8.75
N THR A 9 -23.94 -32.38 -7.67
CA THR A 9 -22.56 -32.87 -7.62
C THR A 9 -22.40 -33.79 -8.83
N SER A 10 -21.87 -33.25 -9.92
CA SER A 10 -21.43 -34.05 -11.06
C SER A 10 -20.24 -34.86 -10.59
N SER A 11 -20.37 -36.19 -10.63
CA SER A 11 -19.32 -37.15 -10.32
C SER A 11 -18.34 -37.32 -11.49
N ASP A 12 -18.28 -36.35 -12.41
CA ASP A 12 -17.38 -36.37 -13.57
C ASP A 12 -16.12 -35.58 -13.20
N LEU A 13 -15.01 -36.30 -13.03
CA LEU A 13 -13.75 -35.76 -12.49
C LEU A 13 -13.08 -34.72 -13.41
N ASP A 14 -13.60 -34.53 -14.62
CA ASP A 14 -13.09 -33.59 -15.63
C ASP A 14 -13.86 -32.27 -15.72
N GLU A 15 -15.01 -32.11 -15.03
CA GLU A 15 -15.77 -30.86 -15.06
C GLU A 15 -15.43 -29.97 -13.85
N ALA A 16 -14.80 -28.82 -14.13
CA ALA A 16 -14.47 -27.86 -13.09
C ALA A 16 -15.76 -27.34 -12.42
N PRO A 17 -15.79 -27.22 -11.07
CA PRO A 17 -16.97 -26.76 -10.36
C PRO A 17 -17.34 -25.34 -10.78
N ILE A 18 -18.64 -25.08 -10.90
CA ILE A 18 -19.17 -23.74 -11.11
C ILE A 18 -18.83 -22.92 -9.87
N TRP A 19 -18.11 -21.81 -10.05
CA TRP A 19 -17.76 -20.91 -8.94
C TRP A 19 -19.01 -20.24 -8.36
N THR A 20 -19.10 -20.26 -7.04
CA THR A 20 -20.12 -19.59 -6.23
C THR A 20 -19.54 -18.37 -5.52
N ASP A 21 -20.38 -17.44 -5.09
CA ASP A 21 -19.92 -16.25 -4.34
C ASP A 21 -19.24 -16.62 -3.01
N ASP A 22 -19.66 -17.74 -2.39
CA ASP A 22 -19.04 -18.26 -1.16
C ASP A 22 -17.59 -18.71 -1.39
N ASP A 23 -17.25 -19.20 -2.59
CA ASP A 23 -15.88 -19.58 -2.95
C ASP A 23 -14.93 -18.37 -2.95
N PHE A 24 -15.47 -17.16 -3.18
CA PHE A 24 -14.69 -15.91 -3.18
C PHE A 24 -14.65 -15.19 -1.84
N LYS A 25 -15.36 -15.68 -0.81
CA LYS A 25 -15.44 -15.02 0.50
C LYS A 25 -14.08 -14.79 1.17
N HIS A 26 -13.12 -15.67 0.90
CA HIS A 26 -11.75 -15.59 1.42
C HIS A 26 -10.72 -15.23 0.34
N ALA A 27 -11.16 -14.89 -0.87
CA ALA A 27 -10.25 -14.57 -1.97
C ALA A 27 -9.50 -13.25 -1.69
N VAL A 28 -8.17 -13.32 -1.71
CA VAL A 28 -7.30 -12.14 -1.61
C VAL A 28 -6.93 -11.69 -3.02
N GLN A 29 -7.33 -10.48 -3.40
CA GLN A 29 -6.98 -9.92 -4.70
C GLN A 29 -5.46 -9.67 -4.77
N ARG A 30 -4.81 -10.30 -5.75
CA ARG A 30 -3.37 -10.16 -6.03
C ARG A 30 -3.17 -9.81 -7.50
N VAL A 31 -2.17 -8.97 -7.79
CA VAL A 31 -1.79 -8.64 -9.17
C VAL A 31 -0.35 -9.09 -9.37
N GLY A 32 -0.11 -10.02 -10.31
CA GLY A 32 1.21 -10.60 -10.56
C GLY A 32 1.78 -11.30 -9.31
N LEU A 33 0.95 -12.05 -8.59
CA LEU A 33 1.27 -12.75 -7.32
C LEU A 33 1.69 -11.85 -6.14
N LYS A 34 1.74 -10.53 -6.32
CA LYS A 34 2.07 -9.58 -5.25
C LYS A 34 0.79 -9.07 -4.58
N PRO A 35 0.79 -8.89 -3.24
CA PRO A 35 -0.30 -8.19 -2.57
C PRO A 35 -0.45 -6.81 -3.19
N LEU A 36 -1.69 -6.33 -3.31
CA LEU A 36 -1.95 -4.98 -3.78
C LEU A 36 -1.15 -4.00 -2.93
N SER A 37 -0.22 -3.28 -3.55
CA SER A 37 0.46 -2.17 -2.88
C SER A 37 -0.61 -1.21 -2.37
N GLN A 38 -0.51 -0.77 -1.10
CA GLN A 38 -1.44 0.19 -0.52
C GLN A 38 -1.70 1.30 -1.54
N LYS A 39 -2.98 1.46 -1.93
CA LYS A 39 -3.36 2.48 -2.91
C LYS A 39 -2.88 3.82 -2.37
N LYS A 40 -2.13 4.57 -3.19
CA LYS A 40 -1.72 5.93 -2.83
C LYS A 40 -2.97 6.73 -2.49
N GLN A 41 -3.04 7.28 -1.28
CA GLN A 41 -4.13 8.15 -0.89
C GLN A 41 -3.96 9.49 -1.62
N LYS A 42 -4.99 9.90 -2.37
CA LYS A 42 -5.03 11.24 -2.96
C LYS A 42 -5.46 12.21 -1.88
N ILE A 43 -4.60 13.18 -1.59
CA ILE A 43 -4.87 14.27 -0.66
C ILE A 43 -4.63 15.60 -1.36
N ASN A 44 -5.33 16.65 -0.92
CA ASN A 44 -5.06 18.02 -1.34
C ASN A 44 -4.17 18.68 -0.28
N ILE A 45 -2.98 19.13 -0.68
CA ILE A 45 -2.03 19.82 0.20
C ILE A 45 -1.55 21.08 -0.50
N THR A 46 -1.43 22.18 0.25
CA THR A 46 -0.81 23.42 -0.24
C THR A 46 0.69 23.34 -0.01
N LEU A 47 1.47 23.65 -1.05
CA LEU A 47 2.92 23.73 -1.00
C LEU A 47 3.36 25.08 -1.54
N ASP A 48 4.48 25.58 -1.03
CA ASP A 48 5.03 26.84 -1.50
C ASP A 48 5.45 26.75 -2.97
N PRO A 49 5.31 27.85 -3.75
CA PRO A 49 5.59 27.84 -5.18
C PRO A 49 7.04 27.45 -5.53
N ASP A 50 7.99 27.85 -4.70
CA ASP A 50 9.43 27.57 -4.84
C ASP A 50 9.75 26.08 -4.64
N VAL A 51 9.14 25.43 -3.65
CA VAL A 51 9.26 23.99 -3.41
C VAL A 51 8.75 23.22 -4.62
N VAL A 52 7.58 23.60 -5.14
CA VAL A 52 7.01 22.98 -6.35
C VAL A 52 7.91 23.21 -7.56
N ALA A 53 8.45 24.42 -7.72
CA ALA A 53 9.36 24.74 -8.82
C ALA A 53 10.65 23.91 -8.76
N TRP A 54 11.23 23.75 -7.57
CA TRP A 54 12.44 22.95 -7.36
C TRP A 54 12.24 21.49 -7.76
N PHE A 55 11.16 20.84 -7.28
CA PHE A 55 10.85 19.46 -7.64
C PHE A 55 10.47 19.29 -9.12
N LYS A 56 9.88 20.31 -9.76
CA LYS A 56 9.60 20.31 -11.20
C LYS A 56 10.87 20.36 -12.03
N GLN A 57 11.87 21.15 -11.64
CA GLN A 57 13.16 21.20 -12.33
C GLN A 57 13.90 19.87 -12.24
N GLN A 58 13.84 19.21 -11.07
CA GLN A 58 14.51 17.94 -10.82
C GLN A 58 13.78 16.73 -11.44
N ALA A 59 12.54 16.92 -11.92
CA ALA A 59 11.69 15.85 -12.39
C ALA A 59 12.29 15.10 -13.59
N GLY A 60 12.86 15.76 -14.60
CA GLY A 60 13.62 15.16 -15.72
C GLY A 60 12.96 14.00 -16.53
N GLY A 61 11.75 13.56 -16.17
CA GLY A 61 11.07 12.35 -16.66
C GLY A 61 10.33 11.56 -15.56
N ARG A 62 10.75 11.70 -14.29
CA ARG A 62 10.07 11.18 -13.09
C ARG A 62 9.08 12.23 -12.59
N GLY A 63 7.81 11.90 -12.39
CA GLY A 63 6.82 12.90 -11.95
C GLY A 63 7.21 13.56 -10.62
N TYR A 64 7.15 14.89 -10.54
CA TYR A 64 7.56 15.69 -9.36
C TYR A 64 6.86 15.24 -8.06
N GLN A 65 5.61 14.75 -8.14
CA GLN A 65 4.89 14.15 -7.00
C GLN A 65 5.58 12.91 -6.43
N THR A 66 6.30 12.14 -7.27
CA THR A 66 7.07 10.98 -6.82
C THR A 66 8.27 11.43 -6.00
N LEU A 67 8.92 12.52 -6.41
CA LEU A 67 10.06 13.10 -5.68
C LEU A 67 9.61 13.69 -4.35
N ILE A 68 8.50 14.43 -4.32
CA ILE A 68 7.90 14.94 -3.08
C ILE A 68 7.61 13.80 -2.11
N ASN A 69 6.97 12.72 -2.59
CA ASN A 69 6.69 11.56 -1.75
C ASN A 69 7.96 10.86 -1.24
N ALA A 70 9.02 10.80 -2.04
CA ALA A 70 10.30 10.24 -1.61
C ALA A 70 10.93 11.08 -0.50
N ALA A 71 10.94 12.40 -0.65
CA ALA A 71 11.46 13.33 0.36
C ALA A 71 10.69 13.24 1.68
N LEU A 72 9.35 13.15 1.63
CA LEU A 72 8.52 12.95 2.83
C LEU A 72 8.85 11.63 3.55
N ARG A 73 9.09 10.55 2.81
CA ARG A 73 9.49 9.25 3.39
C ARG A 73 10.85 9.32 4.04
N GLU A 74 11.81 9.98 3.41
CA GLU A 74 13.14 10.18 3.99
C GLU A 74 13.06 10.99 5.29
N ALA A 75 12.27 12.06 5.32
CA ALA A 75 12.04 12.85 6.53
C ALA A 75 11.41 12.04 7.66
N MET A 76 10.43 11.18 7.36
CA MET A 76 9.84 10.26 8.35
C MET A 76 10.89 9.29 8.92
N GLN A 77 11.75 8.73 8.07
CA GLN A 77 12.80 7.82 8.51
C GLN A 77 13.82 8.51 9.40
N LYS A 78 14.27 9.72 9.03
CA LYS A 78 15.19 10.52 9.83
C LYS A 78 14.62 10.83 11.22
N LYS A 79 13.36 11.28 11.31
CA LYS A 79 12.70 11.51 12.60
C LYS A 79 12.62 10.26 13.47
N LYS A 80 12.25 9.11 12.88
CA LYS A 80 12.19 7.85 13.62
C LYS A 80 13.55 7.45 14.18
N ILE A 81 14.62 7.59 13.39
CA ILE A 81 15.99 7.30 13.83
C ILE A 81 16.39 8.23 14.97
N GLU A 82 16.11 9.53 14.84
CA GLU A 82 16.41 10.51 15.89
C GLU A 82 15.69 10.21 17.20
N GLU A 83 14.40 9.88 17.15
CA GLU A 83 13.62 9.44 18.31
C GLU A 83 14.21 8.18 18.95
N THR A 84 14.58 7.20 18.13
CA THR A 84 15.20 5.96 18.61
C THR A 84 16.54 6.24 19.31
N ILE A 85 17.38 7.10 18.72
CA ILE A 85 18.68 7.48 19.29
C ILE A 85 18.49 8.20 20.63
N ARG A 86 17.54 9.16 20.71
CA ARG A 86 17.24 9.87 21.96
C ARG A 86 16.78 8.92 23.06
N GLN A 87 16.00 7.90 22.71
CA GLN A 87 15.52 6.92 23.68
C GLN A 87 16.65 6.03 24.19
N VAL A 88 17.50 5.51 23.30
CA VAL A 88 18.69 4.73 23.68
C VAL A 88 19.60 5.56 24.59
N ILE A 89 19.93 6.80 24.22
CA ILE A 89 20.75 7.68 25.07
C ILE A 89 20.12 7.89 26.44
N ARG A 90 18.79 8.05 26.53
CA ARG A 90 18.10 8.19 27.81
C ARG A 90 18.23 6.92 28.64
N GLU A 91 18.01 5.75 28.05
CA GLU A 91 18.12 4.46 28.74
C GLU A 91 19.53 4.25 29.31
N GLU A 92 20.57 4.53 28.52
CA GLU A 92 21.98 4.42 28.97
C GLU A 92 22.33 5.41 30.10
N LEU A 93 21.81 6.64 30.04
CA LEU A 93 22.05 7.64 31.10
C LEU A 93 21.28 7.37 32.41
N HIS A 94 20.18 6.62 32.36
CA HIS A 94 19.41 6.26 33.56
C HIS A 94 19.79 4.89 34.13
N SER A 95 20.56 4.09 33.38
CA SER A 95 21.05 2.78 33.79
C SER A 95 22.45 2.81 34.42
N SER A 96 23.02 4.01 34.62
CA SER A 96 24.30 4.25 35.30
C SER A 96 24.13 5.09 36.55
#